data_AF-A0A9X2NW85-F1
#
_entry.id   AF-A0A9X2NW85-F1
#
_cell.length_a   1.000
_cell.length_b   1.000
_cell.length_c   1.000
_cell.angle_alpha   90.00
_cell.angle_beta   90.00
_cell.angle_gamma   90.00
#
_symmetry.space_group_name_H-M   'P 1'
#
loop_
_entity.id
_entity.type
_entity.pdbx_description
1 polymer ?
#
loop_
_entity_poly.entity_id
_entity_poly.type
_entity_poly.pdbx_seq_one_letter_code
_entity_poly.pdbx_strand_id
1 'polypeptide(L)'
;MEHFQEVPDINRLIISPLYLREGLEFAKNQGYNDILISTDDIGISGVSHKHTLNVSLICEYDFIETLIISGYDFTIEPCNLNQLSVLPHLKKLGLWIDKVFTIDFSLFPKLEELKYYHTKQTENVDTLINLKRLHIYNLKSEDLKELKSMNLLEELTLWDAKNINLNGLCQLTNIRTLEIVRSRKMIDIRGLCNSNRLKELSLYYCNNITDISVLNRLSRVKILRLRNCKLLQDLTQLVPNNTIKQISISSLKDLKFLAGMKKLKFLHFDDVIDGDISPLLDSSLEFVGMVSKKKYSHTEKEVNLILERNRLNNK
;
A
#
# COMPACT_ATOMS: atom_id res chain seq x y z
N MET A 1 26.53 15.84 -16.13
CA MET A 1 25.53 14.81 -15.78
C MET A 1 25.23 15.03 -14.31
N GLU A 2 23.99 15.32 -13.95
CA GLU A 2 23.66 15.60 -12.56
C GLU A 2 23.84 14.32 -11.72
N HIS A 3 24.69 14.40 -10.69
CA HIS A 3 25.09 13.29 -9.83
C HIS A 3 24.03 12.94 -8.77
N PHE A 4 23.07 13.83 -8.60
CA PHE A 4 21.92 13.75 -7.70
C PHE A 4 20.79 14.63 -8.26
N GLN A 5 19.55 14.36 -7.86
CA GLN A 5 18.36 15.09 -8.30
C GLN A 5 17.59 15.63 -7.09
N GLU A 6 17.24 16.90 -7.13
CA GLU A 6 16.42 17.56 -6.10
C GLU A 6 14.92 17.31 -6.33
N VAL A 7 14.19 17.09 -5.24
CA VAL A 7 12.72 17.04 -5.21
C VAL A 7 12.23 17.95 -4.07
N PRO A 8 12.20 19.28 -4.29
CA PRO A 8 12.00 20.27 -3.21
C PRO A 8 10.65 20.14 -2.50
N ASP A 9 9.59 19.74 -3.21
CA ASP A 9 8.22 19.64 -2.68
C ASP A 9 8.09 18.72 -1.46
N ILE A 10 9.01 17.76 -1.32
CA ILE A 10 9.04 16.80 -0.21
C ILE A 10 10.37 16.83 0.56
N ASN A 11 11.18 17.88 0.36
CA ASN A 11 12.52 18.01 0.93
C ASN A 11 13.43 16.80 0.67
N ARG A 12 13.35 16.21 -0.54
CA ARG A 12 14.12 15.03 -0.91
C ARG A 12 15.29 15.34 -1.83
N LEU A 13 16.41 14.68 -1.58
CA LEU A 13 17.50 14.53 -2.53
C LEU A 13 17.63 13.06 -2.96
N ILE A 14 17.64 12.83 -4.27
CA ILE A 14 17.92 11.52 -4.87
C ILE A 14 19.41 11.48 -5.18
N ILE A 15 20.14 10.59 -4.53
CA ILE A 15 21.60 10.50 -4.61
C ILE A 15 21.98 9.20 -5.33
N SER A 16 22.84 9.32 -6.35
CA SER A 16 23.50 8.16 -6.91
C SER A 16 24.50 7.62 -5.88
N PRO A 17 24.47 6.33 -5.53
CA PRO A 17 25.41 5.75 -4.57
C PRO A 17 26.89 5.94 -4.92
N LEU A 18 27.24 6.12 -6.20
CA LEU A 18 28.60 6.44 -6.64
C LEU A 18 29.10 7.81 -6.15
N TYR A 19 28.17 8.72 -5.88
CA TYR A 19 28.42 10.11 -5.48
C TYR A 19 27.89 10.38 -4.07
N LEU A 20 27.88 9.35 -3.22
CA LEU A 20 27.26 9.40 -1.90
C LEU A 20 27.81 10.52 -1.01
N ARG A 21 29.12 10.73 -0.98
CA ARG A 21 29.75 11.79 -0.15
C ARG A 21 29.33 13.18 -0.64
N GLU A 22 29.50 13.43 -1.93
CA GLU A 22 29.15 14.71 -2.56
C GLU A 22 27.65 15.02 -2.41
N GLY A 23 26.80 14.03 -2.63
CA GLY A 23 25.35 14.18 -2.48
C GLY A 23 24.93 14.43 -1.03
N LEU A 24 25.54 13.76 -0.05
CA LEU A 24 25.22 13.98 1.37
C LEU A 24 25.74 15.33 1.88
N GLU A 25 26.90 15.78 1.42
CA GLU A 25 27.40 17.14 1.70
C GLU A 25 26.50 18.20 1.08
N PHE A 26 26.06 18.00 -0.17
CA PHE A 26 25.09 18.88 -0.81
C PHE A 26 23.76 18.92 -0.05
N ALA A 27 23.22 17.75 0.31
CA ALA A 27 21.99 17.65 1.11
C ALA A 27 22.09 18.43 2.42
N LYS A 28 23.20 18.26 3.15
CA LYS A 28 23.48 18.99 4.38
C LYS A 28 23.47 20.51 4.18
N ASN A 29 24.15 20.98 3.13
CA ASN A 29 24.30 22.40 2.85
C ASN A 29 23.00 23.06 2.36
N GLN A 30 22.15 22.32 1.65
CA GLN A 30 20.87 22.81 1.14
C GLN A 30 19.68 22.53 2.08
N GLY A 31 19.87 21.78 3.17
CA GLY A 31 18.82 21.48 4.14
C GLY A 31 17.90 20.31 3.78
N TYR A 32 18.29 19.47 2.82
CA TYR A 32 17.57 18.23 2.49
C TYR A 32 17.77 17.20 3.61
N ASN A 33 16.68 16.63 4.12
CA ASN A 33 16.72 15.60 5.17
C ASN A 33 15.98 14.29 4.80
N ASP A 34 15.34 14.25 3.63
CA ASP A 34 14.83 13.03 3.01
C ASP A 34 15.80 12.58 1.92
N ILE A 35 16.49 11.48 2.18
CA ILE A 35 17.54 10.95 1.30
C ILE A 35 17.03 9.68 0.64
N LEU A 36 16.96 9.70 -0.70
CA LEU A 36 16.75 8.52 -1.51
C LEU A 36 18.06 8.14 -2.21
N ILE A 37 18.62 7.01 -1.87
CA ILE A 37 19.76 6.42 -2.57
C ILE A 37 19.19 5.48 -3.64
N SER A 38 19.38 5.81 -4.92
CA SER A 38 18.80 5.09 -6.06
C SER A 38 19.71 5.09 -7.29
N THR A 39 19.72 4.00 -8.06
CA THR A 39 20.33 3.91 -9.40
C THR A 39 19.33 4.21 -10.51
N ASP A 40 18.07 3.84 -10.32
CA ASP A 40 17.07 3.77 -11.39
C ASP A 40 16.45 5.14 -11.65
N ASP A 41 16.33 5.96 -10.59
CA ASP A 41 15.61 7.25 -10.62
C ASP A 41 16.44 8.40 -11.21
N ILE A 42 17.74 8.20 -11.49
CA ILE A 42 18.65 9.26 -11.99
C ILE A 42 18.96 9.10 -13.49
N GLY A 43 18.31 8.16 -14.19
CA GLY A 43 18.50 7.98 -15.64
C GLY A 43 19.91 7.50 -16.04
N ILE A 44 20.68 6.95 -15.10
CA ILE A 44 22.03 6.43 -15.34
C ILE A 44 21.90 5.00 -15.88
N SER A 45 21.66 4.84 -17.18
CA SER A 45 21.68 3.53 -17.84
C SER A 45 23.10 3.15 -18.25
N GLY A 46 23.52 1.90 -18.01
CA GLY A 46 24.76 1.33 -18.56
C GLY A 46 25.94 1.22 -17.58
N VAL A 47 25.73 1.46 -16.29
CA VAL A 47 26.77 1.22 -15.28
C VAL A 47 26.66 -0.22 -14.78
N SER A 48 27.30 -1.14 -15.50
CA SER A 48 27.59 -2.50 -15.03
C SER A 48 28.68 -2.47 -13.96
N HIS A 49 28.40 -2.06 -12.72
CA HIS A 49 29.43 -2.10 -11.68
C HIS A 49 28.86 -2.46 -10.31
N LYS A 50 29.29 -3.64 -9.84
CA LYS A 50 29.29 -4.07 -8.44
C LYS A 50 29.83 -2.94 -7.54
N HIS A 51 28.95 -2.10 -7.02
CA HIS A 51 29.31 -1.05 -6.05
C HIS A 51 28.70 -1.39 -4.70
N THR A 52 29.56 -1.53 -3.70
CA THR A 52 29.15 -1.76 -2.31
C THR A 52 28.75 -0.41 -1.70
N LEU A 53 27.49 -0.30 -1.27
CA LEU A 53 27.02 0.87 -0.55
C LEU A 53 27.83 1.07 0.75
N ASN A 54 28.48 2.22 0.87
CA ASN A 54 29.24 2.57 2.07
C ASN A 54 28.29 3.14 3.15
N VAL A 55 27.75 2.26 3.99
CA VAL A 55 26.83 2.65 5.07
C VAL A 55 27.52 3.48 6.15
N SER A 56 28.81 3.24 6.45
CA SER A 56 29.52 4.04 7.46
C SER A 56 29.64 5.51 7.07
N LEU A 57 29.72 5.81 5.77
CA LEU A 57 29.67 7.18 5.26
C LEU A 57 28.33 7.85 5.58
N ILE A 58 27.21 7.15 5.41
CA ILE A 58 25.87 7.68 5.73
C ILE A 58 25.80 8.07 7.21
N CYS A 59 26.40 7.24 8.08
CA CYS A 59 26.45 7.46 9.52
C CYS A 59 27.23 8.71 9.95
N GLU A 60 28.01 9.34 9.07
CA GLU A 60 28.72 10.61 9.35
C GLU A 60 27.76 11.83 9.37
N TYR A 61 26.51 11.67 8.93
CA TYR A 61 25.57 12.77 8.70
C TYR A 61 24.33 12.68 9.60
N ASP A 62 24.27 13.54 10.61
CA ASP A 62 23.25 13.56 11.65
C ASP A 62 21.89 14.11 11.21
N PHE A 63 21.83 14.88 10.13
CA PHE A 63 20.62 15.58 9.66
C PHE A 63 19.55 14.66 9.04
N ILE A 64 19.87 13.38 8.77
CA ILE A 64 19.01 12.48 8.00
C ILE A 64 17.78 12.07 8.83
N GLU A 65 16.59 12.47 8.37
CA GLU A 65 15.31 12.09 9.00
C GLU A 65 14.62 10.94 8.26
N THR A 66 14.78 10.88 6.95
CA THR A 66 14.26 9.82 6.09
C THR A 66 15.39 9.26 5.25
N LEU A 67 15.56 7.94 5.28
CA LEU A 67 16.51 7.23 4.44
C LEU A 67 15.79 6.13 3.67
N ILE A 68 15.84 6.21 2.34
CA ILE A 68 15.34 5.17 1.45
C ILE A 68 16.52 4.69 0.61
N ILE A 69 16.74 3.38 0.62
CA ILE A 69 17.76 2.71 -0.18
C ILE A 69 17.02 1.82 -1.17
N SER A 70 17.17 2.09 -2.47
CA SER A 70 16.49 1.38 -3.54
C SER A 70 17.45 1.01 -4.66
N GLY A 71 17.41 -0.25 -5.12
CA GLY A 71 18.15 -0.69 -6.28
C GLY A 71 18.43 -2.20 -6.29
N TYR A 72 18.52 -2.75 -7.49
CA TYR A 72 18.83 -4.18 -7.73
C TYR A 72 20.32 -4.41 -8.09
N ASP A 73 21.03 -3.33 -8.44
CA ASP A 73 22.36 -3.38 -9.07
C ASP A 73 23.53 -3.24 -8.08
N PHE A 74 23.23 -3.02 -6.80
CA PHE A 74 24.25 -3.07 -5.75
C PHE A 74 24.56 -4.53 -5.43
N THR A 75 25.80 -4.95 -5.64
CA THR A 75 26.36 -5.98 -4.76
C THR A 75 26.54 -5.34 -3.39
N ILE A 76 25.45 -5.29 -2.64
CA ILE A 76 25.53 -5.19 -1.20
C ILE A 76 26.08 -6.54 -0.78
N GLU A 77 27.40 -6.67 -0.66
CA GLU A 77 27.95 -7.72 0.21
C GLU A 77 27.22 -7.64 1.56
N PRO A 78 26.98 -8.76 2.27
CA PRO A 78 26.17 -8.80 3.49
C PRO A 78 26.36 -7.55 4.36
N CYS A 79 25.43 -6.60 4.21
CA CYS A 79 25.61 -5.29 4.82
C CYS A 79 24.87 -5.27 6.14
N ASN A 80 25.63 -4.98 7.18
CA ASN A 80 25.06 -4.79 8.49
C ASN A 80 24.48 -3.38 8.59
N LEU A 81 23.17 -3.27 8.37
CA LEU A 81 22.44 -2.01 8.45
C LEU A 81 22.21 -1.55 9.90
N ASN A 82 22.57 -2.35 10.91
CA ASN A 82 22.53 -1.95 12.31
C ASN A 82 23.35 -0.68 12.57
N GLN A 83 24.37 -0.41 11.75
CA GLN A 83 25.17 0.82 11.82
C GLN A 83 24.33 2.09 11.68
N LEU A 84 23.22 2.04 10.93
CA LEU A 84 22.31 3.18 10.74
C LEU A 84 21.61 3.60 12.05
N SER A 85 21.64 2.77 13.10
CA SER A 85 21.03 3.10 14.39
C SER A 85 21.67 4.32 15.07
N VAL A 86 22.87 4.72 14.66
CA VAL A 86 23.54 5.93 15.17
C VAL A 86 22.90 7.22 14.67
N LEU A 87 22.09 7.17 13.60
CA LEU A 87 21.44 8.35 13.03
C LEU A 87 20.39 8.90 14.02
N PRO A 88 20.63 10.08 14.64
CA PRO A 88 19.88 10.51 15.81
C PRO A 88 18.43 10.92 15.51
N HIS A 89 18.16 11.30 14.25
CA HIS A 89 16.90 11.85 13.78
C HIS A 89 16.14 10.92 12.82
N LEU A 90 16.63 9.71 12.57
CA LEU A 90 16.01 8.78 11.63
C LEU A 90 14.62 8.34 12.11
N LYS A 91 13.57 8.77 11.40
CA LYS A 91 12.16 8.44 11.66
C LYS A 91 11.55 7.56 10.58
N LYS A 92 12.11 7.56 9.37
CA LYS A 92 11.58 6.80 8.25
C LYS A 92 12.70 6.01 7.57
N LEU A 93 12.49 4.71 7.40
CA LEU A 93 13.44 3.82 6.77
C LEU A 93 12.78 3.02 5.64
N GLY A 94 13.35 3.08 4.44
CA GLY A 94 12.92 2.31 3.28
C GLY A 94 14.06 1.43 2.76
N LEU A 95 13.86 0.11 2.72
CA LEU A 95 14.85 -0.88 2.29
C LEU A 95 14.30 -1.70 1.12
N TRP A 96 14.62 -1.26 -0.09
CA TRP A 96 14.20 -1.86 -1.36
C TRP A 96 15.40 -2.48 -2.09
N ILE A 97 16.03 -3.41 -1.39
CA ILE A 97 17.29 -4.03 -1.80
C ILE A 97 17.14 -5.56 -1.77
N ASP A 98 17.75 -6.25 -2.75
CA ASP A 98 17.67 -7.71 -2.85
C ASP A 98 18.53 -8.37 -1.76
N LYS A 99 17.84 -8.93 -0.75
CA LYS A 99 18.17 -10.07 0.13
C LYS A 99 19.52 -10.17 0.86
N VAL A 100 20.44 -9.22 0.74
CA VAL A 100 21.80 -9.36 1.29
C VAL A 100 22.10 -8.27 2.34
N PHE A 101 21.23 -8.16 3.34
CA PHE A 101 21.45 -7.31 4.51
C PHE A 101 21.01 -7.99 5.80
N THR A 102 21.65 -7.63 6.90
CA THR A 102 21.19 -7.94 8.27
C THR A 102 20.70 -6.67 8.94
N ILE A 103 19.54 -6.74 9.58
CA ILE A 103 19.03 -5.65 10.40
C ILE A 103 18.25 -6.18 11.60
N ASP A 104 18.58 -5.66 12.77
CA ASP A 104 17.81 -5.79 14.00
C ASP A 104 17.02 -4.50 14.21
N PHE A 105 15.69 -4.58 14.06
CA PHE A 105 14.83 -3.40 14.18
C PHE A 105 14.71 -2.86 15.61
N SER A 106 15.13 -3.62 16.63
CA SER A 106 15.15 -3.14 18.03
C SER A 106 16.10 -1.96 18.24
N LEU A 107 17.08 -1.79 17.34
CA LEU A 107 18.02 -0.68 17.34
C LEU A 107 17.41 0.63 16.79
N PHE A 108 16.18 0.60 16.29
CA PHE A 108 15.52 1.73 15.63
C PHE A 108 14.20 2.13 16.32
N PRO A 109 14.17 2.34 17.65
CA PRO A 109 12.92 2.52 18.40
C PRO A 109 12.14 3.80 18.06
N LYS A 110 12.77 4.75 17.37
CA LYS A 110 12.18 6.04 16.97
C LYS A 110 11.48 6.00 15.61
N LEU A 111 11.52 4.87 14.89
CA LEU A 111 10.89 4.79 13.58
C LEU A 111 9.36 4.98 13.67
N GLU A 112 8.86 5.83 12.79
CA GLU A 112 7.43 6.09 12.57
C GLU A 112 6.94 5.51 11.25
N GLU A 113 7.84 5.31 10.29
CA GLU A 113 7.55 4.66 9.00
C GLU A 113 8.65 3.66 8.63
N LEU A 114 8.23 2.46 8.24
CA LEU A 114 9.13 1.42 7.77
C LEU A 114 8.60 0.81 6.47
N LYS A 115 9.45 0.72 5.46
CA LYS A 115 9.21 -0.06 4.24
C LYS A 115 10.37 -1.02 4.06
N TYR A 116 10.12 -2.32 3.96
CA TYR A 116 11.22 -3.27 3.83
C TYR A 116 10.82 -4.57 3.15
N TYR A 117 11.82 -5.25 2.59
CA TYR A 117 11.70 -6.64 2.16
C TYR A 117 12.03 -7.59 3.31
N HIS A 118 11.08 -8.43 3.69
CA HIS A 118 11.27 -9.41 4.75
C HIS A 118 12.16 -10.56 4.29
N THR A 119 13.22 -10.81 5.06
CA THR A 119 14.21 -11.87 4.85
C THR A 119 14.41 -12.65 6.15
N LYS A 120 15.26 -13.70 6.12
CA LYS A 120 15.64 -14.42 7.35
C LYS A 120 16.60 -13.60 8.23
N GLN A 121 17.11 -12.49 7.72
CA GLN A 121 18.10 -11.62 8.33
C GLN A 121 17.49 -10.31 8.86
N THR A 122 16.16 -10.18 8.80
CA THR A 122 15.41 -9.10 9.45
C THR A 122 14.80 -9.62 10.75
N GLU A 123 15.16 -9.00 11.87
CA GLU A 123 14.76 -9.44 13.22
C GLU A 123 14.04 -8.32 13.99
N ASN A 124 13.24 -8.73 14.99
CA ASN A 124 12.65 -7.84 16.01
C ASN A 124 11.77 -6.69 15.47
N VAL A 125 11.07 -6.89 14.35
CA VAL A 125 10.15 -5.87 13.80
C VAL A 125 9.02 -5.53 14.79
N ASP A 126 8.65 -6.47 15.65
CA ASP A 126 7.63 -6.34 16.70
C ASP A 126 8.02 -5.34 17.80
N THR A 127 9.28 -4.93 17.88
CA THR A 127 9.75 -3.91 18.84
C THR A 127 9.40 -2.48 18.44
N LEU A 128 9.00 -2.26 17.18
CA LEU A 128 8.75 -0.94 16.60
C LEU A 128 7.37 -0.37 16.97
N ILE A 129 7.13 -0.17 18.27
CA ILE A 129 5.84 0.24 18.83
C ILE A 129 5.38 1.65 18.41
N ASN A 130 6.29 2.48 17.89
CA ASN A 130 6.03 3.85 17.45
C ASN A 130 5.63 3.96 15.96
N LEU A 131 5.61 2.84 15.23
CA LEU A 131 5.25 2.84 13.81
C LEU A 131 3.81 3.31 13.60
N LYS A 132 3.64 4.24 12.67
CA LYS A 132 2.37 4.72 12.13
C LYS A 132 2.11 4.13 10.74
N ARG A 133 3.16 3.85 9.97
CA ARG A 133 3.07 3.30 8.61
C ARG A 133 4.05 2.14 8.42
N LEU A 134 3.55 1.02 7.91
CA LEU A 134 4.34 -0.18 7.70
C LEU A 134 4.04 -0.79 6.34
N HIS A 135 5.08 -0.96 5.53
CA HIS A 135 5.02 -1.68 4.26
C HIS A 135 5.99 -2.86 4.30
N ILE A 136 5.46 -4.07 4.15
CA ILE A 136 6.27 -5.29 4.13
C ILE A 136 6.13 -6.01 2.79
N TYR A 137 7.27 -6.31 2.18
CA TYR A 137 7.37 -7.17 1.01
C TYR A 137 7.78 -8.58 1.40
N ASN A 138 7.16 -9.58 0.77
CA ASN A 138 7.48 -11.00 0.95
C ASN A 138 7.37 -11.45 2.44
N LEU A 139 6.38 -10.91 3.16
CA LEU A 139 6.14 -11.29 4.55
C LEU A 139 5.87 -12.80 4.66
N LYS A 140 6.60 -13.46 5.55
CA LYS A 140 6.38 -14.85 5.93
C LYS A 140 5.78 -14.87 7.32
N SER A 141 4.46 -14.92 7.36
CA SER A 141 3.68 -14.93 8.59
C SER A 141 2.50 -15.86 8.43
N GLU A 142 2.19 -16.63 9.47
CA GLU A 142 0.98 -17.44 9.50
C GLU A 142 -0.23 -16.60 9.89
N ASP A 143 -0.11 -15.72 10.91
CA ASP A 143 -1.24 -15.04 11.52
C ASP A 143 -0.98 -13.59 11.96
N LEU A 144 0.14 -12.97 11.57
CA LEU A 144 0.51 -11.58 11.88
C LEU A 144 0.69 -11.26 13.38
N LYS A 145 0.92 -12.25 14.25
CA LYS A 145 1.15 -12.02 15.68
C LYS A 145 2.33 -11.10 15.97
N GLU A 146 3.33 -11.05 15.10
CA GLU A 146 4.48 -10.15 15.21
C GLU A 146 4.10 -8.67 15.11
N LEU A 147 2.93 -8.34 14.55
CA LEU A 147 2.49 -6.94 14.44
C LEU A 147 1.69 -6.48 15.67
N LYS A 148 1.35 -7.36 16.61
CA LYS A 148 0.37 -7.11 17.69
C LYS A 148 0.70 -5.92 18.61
N SER A 149 1.97 -5.55 18.72
CA SER A 149 2.48 -4.49 19.59
C SER A 149 2.40 -3.10 18.97
N MET A 150 2.17 -2.99 17.66
CA MET A 150 2.19 -1.74 16.89
C MET A 150 0.88 -0.96 17.04
N ASN A 151 0.53 -0.60 18.28
CA ASN A 151 -0.75 0.01 18.61
C ASN A 151 -0.98 1.38 17.95
N LEU A 152 0.08 2.06 17.49
CA LEU A 152 -0.01 3.33 16.78
C LEU A 152 -0.15 3.19 15.25
N LEU A 153 -0.15 1.96 14.73
CA LEU A 153 -0.17 1.71 13.29
C LEU A 153 -1.50 2.17 12.68
N GLU A 154 -1.39 3.08 11.72
CA GLU A 154 -2.53 3.64 10.98
C GLU A 154 -2.61 3.10 9.56
N GLU A 155 -1.48 2.76 8.94
CA GLU A 155 -1.41 2.26 7.56
C GLU A 155 -0.56 1.01 7.48
N LEU A 156 -1.12 -0.05 6.89
CA LEU A 156 -0.45 -1.32 6.68
C LEU A 156 -0.58 -1.75 5.21
N THR A 157 0.56 -1.98 4.57
CA THR A 157 0.63 -2.59 3.24
C THR A 157 1.41 -3.90 3.30
N LEU A 158 0.79 -4.98 2.83
CA LEU A 158 1.39 -6.31 2.75
C LEU A 158 1.49 -6.76 1.30
N TRP A 159 2.71 -7.00 0.83
CA TRP A 159 2.97 -7.42 -0.55
C TRP A 159 3.53 -8.83 -0.61
N ASP A 160 2.96 -9.68 -1.46
CA ASP A 160 3.37 -11.09 -1.64
C ASP A 160 3.41 -11.87 -0.30
N ALA A 161 2.54 -11.55 0.66
CA ALA A 161 2.46 -12.25 1.93
C ALA A 161 1.86 -13.66 1.71
N LYS A 162 2.66 -14.70 1.99
CA LYS A 162 2.34 -16.09 1.65
C LYS A 162 1.72 -16.82 2.83
N ASN A 163 0.62 -17.54 2.58
CA ASN A 163 -0.11 -18.35 3.57
C ASN A 163 -0.61 -17.55 4.79
N ILE A 164 -0.89 -16.26 4.60
CA ILE A 164 -1.31 -15.35 5.66
C ILE A 164 -2.81 -15.45 5.98
N ASN A 165 -3.16 -15.34 7.26
CA ASN A 165 -4.48 -14.89 7.72
C ASN A 165 -4.36 -13.59 8.52
N LEU A 166 -5.48 -12.89 8.73
CA LEU A 166 -5.49 -11.56 9.34
C LEU A 166 -5.79 -11.57 10.85
N ASN A 167 -5.74 -12.71 11.53
CA ASN A 167 -6.20 -12.82 12.92
C ASN A 167 -5.39 -11.94 13.88
N GLY A 168 -4.09 -11.76 13.65
CA GLY A 168 -3.22 -10.87 14.43
C GLY A 168 -3.57 -9.38 14.31
N LEU A 169 -4.34 -8.98 13.30
CA LEU A 169 -4.78 -7.58 13.15
C LEU A 169 -5.88 -7.18 14.14
N CYS A 170 -6.48 -8.13 14.87
CA CYS A 170 -7.58 -7.83 15.80
C CYS A 170 -7.18 -6.85 16.94
N GLN A 171 -5.88 -6.74 17.25
CA GLN A 171 -5.34 -5.82 18.25
C GLN A 171 -5.02 -4.43 17.67
N LEU A 172 -4.89 -4.31 16.35
CA LEU A 172 -4.49 -3.08 15.66
C LEU A 172 -5.70 -2.17 15.42
N THR A 173 -6.17 -1.59 16.52
CA THR A 173 -7.41 -0.79 16.56
C THR A 173 -7.28 0.58 15.87
N ASN A 174 -6.06 1.03 15.56
CA ASN A 174 -5.79 2.32 14.92
C ASN A 174 -5.68 2.29 13.39
N ILE A 175 -5.70 1.10 12.76
CA ILE A 175 -5.60 0.98 11.30
C ILE A 175 -6.74 1.74 10.63
N ARG A 176 -6.36 2.63 9.71
CA ARG A 176 -7.24 3.44 8.84
C ARG A 176 -7.17 2.97 7.40
N THR A 177 -6.01 2.49 6.97
CA THR A 177 -5.77 2.02 5.61
C THR A 177 -5.10 0.66 5.66
N LEU A 178 -5.70 -0.32 4.98
CA LEU A 178 -5.13 -1.65 4.79
C LEU A 178 -5.06 -1.97 3.30
N GLU A 179 -3.87 -2.33 2.84
CA GLU A 179 -3.63 -2.78 1.48
C GLU A 179 -2.96 -4.16 1.49
N ILE A 180 -3.54 -5.09 0.76
CA ILE A 180 -2.99 -6.45 0.62
C ILE A 180 -2.84 -6.76 -0.87
N VAL A 181 -1.61 -7.05 -1.27
CA VAL A 181 -1.21 -7.24 -2.67
C VAL A 181 -0.62 -8.62 -2.84
N ARG A 182 -1.14 -9.38 -3.82
CA ARG A 182 -0.63 -10.69 -4.23
C ARG A 182 -0.62 -11.78 -3.14
N SER A 183 -1.46 -11.67 -2.11
CA SER A 183 -1.72 -12.75 -1.14
C SER A 183 -2.68 -13.80 -1.71
N ARG A 184 -2.23 -14.51 -2.76
CA ARG A 184 -3.07 -15.38 -3.61
C ARG A 184 -3.76 -16.53 -2.88
N LYS A 185 -3.21 -16.96 -1.74
CA LYS A 185 -3.74 -18.08 -0.94
C LYS A 185 -4.67 -17.65 0.20
N MET A 186 -4.80 -16.36 0.47
CA MET A 186 -5.71 -15.86 1.49
C MET A 186 -7.16 -16.10 1.05
N ILE A 187 -7.99 -16.65 1.94
CA ILE A 187 -9.36 -17.11 1.62
C ILE A 187 -10.47 -16.21 2.19
N ASP A 188 -10.17 -15.46 3.25
CA ASP A 188 -11.10 -14.54 3.89
C ASP A 188 -10.35 -13.38 4.57
N ILE A 189 -11.11 -12.41 5.05
CA ILE A 189 -10.60 -11.23 5.78
C ILE A 189 -11.21 -11.10 7.18
N ARG A 190 -11.67 -12.20 7.79
CA ARG A 190 -12.46 -12.18 9.05
C ARG A 190 -11.70 -11.57 10.24
N GLY A 191 -10.37 -11.63 10.22
CA GLY A 191 -9.51 -10.99 11.23
C GLY A 191 -9.67 -9.47 11.34
N LEU A 192 -10.33 -8.80 10.38
CA LEU A 192 -10.64 -7.38 10.42
C LEU A 192 -11.84 -7.02 11.32
N CYS A 193 -12.46 -7.99 12.01
CA CYS A 193 -13.69 -7.79 12.78
C CYS A 193 -13.64 -6.66 13.83
N ASN A 194 -12.44 -6.30 14.32
CA ASN A 194 -12.23 -5.24 15.30
C ASN A 194 -11.61 -3.95 14.72
N SER A 195 -11.37 -3.87 13.41
CA SER A 195 -10.75 -2.72 12.73
C SER A 195 -11.74 -1.56 12.54
N ASN A 196 -12.34 -1.09 13.63
CA ASN A 196 -13.41 -0.08 13.62
C ASN A 196 -12.99 1.30 13.11
N ARG A 197 -11.68 1.57 13.01
CA ARG A 197 -11.13 2.80 12.43
C ARG A 197 -10.79 2.68 10.94
N LEU A 198 -10.92 1.49 10.35
CA LEU A 198 -10.61 1.23 8.95
C LEU A 198 -11.54 2.07 8.05
N LYS A 199 -10.93 2.88 7.19
CA LYS A 199 -11.60 3.74 6.21
C LYS A 199 -11.44 3.20 4.80
N GLU A 200 -10.28 2.63 4.51
CA GLU A 200 -9.93 2.14 3.18
C GLU A 200 -9.38 0.71 3.26
N LEU A 201 -9.97 -0.17 2.46
CA LEU A 201 -9.47 -1.52 2.23
C LEU A 201 -9.18 -1.70 0.75
N SER A 202 -7.98 -2.16 0.44
CA SER A 202 -7.58 -2.49 -0.91
C SER A 202 -7.02 -3.91 -0.99
N LEU A 203 -7.59 -4.72 -1.88
CA LEU A 203 -7.19 -6.09 -2.16
C LEU A 203 -6.82 -6.18 -3.65
N TYR A 204 -5.55 -6.50 -3.91
CA TYR A 204 -5.00 -6.61 -5.26
C TYR A 204 -4.47 -8.02 -5.48
N TYR A 205 -4.91 -8.71 -6.53
CA TYR A 205 -4.44 -10.06 -6.87
C TYR A 205 -4.65 -11.09 -5.74
N CYS A 206 -5.66 -10.89 -4.90
CA CYS A 206 -6.06 -11.80 -3.83
C CYS A 206 -7.12 -12.77 -4.36
N ASN A 207 -6.67 -13.74 -5.16
CA ASN A 207 -7.56 -14.51 -6.05
C ASN A 207 -8.53 -15.44 -5.34
N ASN A 208 -8.21 -15.91 -4.13
CA ASN A 208 -8.97 -16.97 -3.44
C ASN A 208 -9.97 -16.44 -2.40
N ILE A 209 -10.07 -15.12 -2.22
CA ILE A 209 -11.02 -14.53 -1.29
C ILE A 209 -12.43 -14.66 -1.86
N THR A 210 -13.35 -15.16 -1.05
CA THR A 210 -14.77 -15.31 -1.39
C THR A 210 -15.68 -14.60 -0.38
N ASP A 211 -15.27 -14.54 0.88
CA ASP A 211 -16.03 -13.95 1.98
C ASP A 211 -15.40 -12.63 2.45
N ILE A 212 -16.12 -11.54 2.21
CA ILE A 212 -15.84 -10.18 2.69
C ILE A 212 -16.99 -9.64 3.56
N SER A 213 -17.90 -10.50 4.01
CA SER A 213 -19.09 -10.11 4.78
C SER A 213 -18.75 -9.43 6.13
N VAL A 214 -17.53 -9.61 6.64
CA VAL A 214 -17.01 -8.89 7.82
C VAL A 214 -17.09 -7.37 7.65
N LEU A 215 -17.01 -6.85 6.42
CA LEU A 215 -17.11 -5.42 6.13
C LEU A 215 -18.47 -4.83 6.53
N ASN A 216 -19.52 -5.65 6.64
CA ASN A 216 -20.83 -5.21 7.13
C ASN A 216 -20.80 -4.78 8.60
N ARG A 217 -19.80 -5.23 9.38
CA ARG A 217 -19.64 -4.89 10.80
C ARG A 217 -18.79 -3.65 11.02
N LEU A 218 -18.06 -3.19 10.02
CA LEU A 218 -17.11 -2.09 10.16
C LEU A 218 -17.80 -0.74 9.94
N SER A 219 -17.83 0.07 10.99
CA SER A 219 -18.62 1.32 11.03
C SER A 219 -18.02 2.49 10.21
N ARG A 220 -16.80 2.35 9.69
CA ARG A 220 -16.06 3.47 9.06
C ARG A 220 -15.50 3.20 7.67
N VAL A 221 -15.64 1.99 7.12
CA VAL A 221 -15.11 1.66 5.79
C VAL A 221 -15.90 2.42 4.74
N LYS A 222 -15.21 3.29 3.99
CA LYS A 222 -15.78 4.15 2.95
C LYS A 222 -15.33 3.75 1.56
N ILE A 223 -14.11 3.24 1.42
CA ILE A 223 -13.50 2.94 0.13
C ILE A 223 -13.06 1.48 0.12
N LEU A 224 -13.52 0.76 -0.89
CA LEU A 224 -13.19 -0.63 -1.14
C LEU A 224 -12.61 -0.77 -2.56
N ARG A 225 -11.38 -1.28 -2.67
CA ARG A 225 -10.72 -1.56 -3.95
C ARG A 225 -10.45 -3.05 -4.07
N LEU A 226 -10.96 -3.69 -5.11
CA LEU A 226 -10.93 -5.14 -5.37
C LEU A 226 -10.42 -5.39 -6.78
N ARG A 227 -9.11 -5.28 -6.99
CA ARG A 227 -8.51 -5.41 -8.32
C ARG A 227 -7.96 -6.81 -8.50
N ASN A 228 -8.28 -7.43 -9.64
CA ASN A 228 -7.82 -8.77 -9.97
C ASN A 228 -8.08 -9.82 -8.85
N CYS A 229 -9.20 -9.72 -8.14
CA CYS A 229 -9.62 -10.72 -7.14
C CYS A 229 -10.57 -11.73 -7.80
N LYS A 230 -10.02 -12.79 -8.40
CA LYS A 230 -10.75 -13.65 -9.35
C LYS A 230 -12.03 -14.30 -8.83
N LEU A 231 -12.07 -14.75 -7.58
CA LEU A 231 -13.27 -15.37 -6.99
C LEU A 231 -14.23 -14.36 -6.35
N LEU A 232 -13.82 -13.09 -6.23
CA LEU A 232 -14.59 -12.04 -5.59
C LEU A 232 -15.29 -11.18 -6.65
N GLN A 233 -16.34 -11.73 -7.25
CA GLN A 233 -17.12 -11.10 -8.33
C GLN A 233 -18.57 -10.80 -7.91
N ASP A 234 -19.08 -11.48 -6.88
CA ASP A 234 -20.43 -11.31 -6.35
C ASP A 234 -20.38 -10.46 -5.06
N LEU A 235 -20.96 -9.26 -5.13
CA LEU A 235 -20.99 -8.30 -4.03
C LEU A 235 -22.32 -8.30 -3.24
N THR A 236 -23.21 -9.27 -3.49
CA THR A 236 -24.49 -9.36 -2.75
C THR A 236 -24.29 -9.47 -1.23
N GLN A 237 -23.20 -10.08 -0.79
CA GLN A 237 -22.79 -10.12 0.62
C GLN A 237 -22.57 -8.75 1.28
N LEU A 238 -22.37 -7.68 0.49
CA LEU A 238 -22.19 -6.30 0.98
C LEU A 238 -23.49 -5.48 0.99
N VAL A 239 -24.62 -6.04 0.57
CA VAL A 239 -25.92 -5.34 0.61
C VAL A 239 -26.26 -4.77 2.01
N PRO A 240 -25.97 -5.46 3.13
CA PRO A 240 -26.19 -4.89 4.46
C PRO A 240 -25.28 -3.71 4.83
N ASN A 241 -24.19 -3.47 4.08
CA ASN A 241 -23.24 -2.40 4.40
C ASN A 241 -23.84 -1.01 4.13
N ASN A 242 -23.78 -0.15 5.15
CA ASN A 242 -24.30 1.22 5.10
C ASN A 242 -23.21 2.28 5.26
N THR A 243 -21.95 1.96 4.95
CA THR A 243 -20.80 2.86 5.17
C THR A 243 -19.98 3.09 3.90
N ILE A 244 -19.88 2.09 3.03
CA ILE A 244 -19.11 2.12 1.80
C ILE A 244 -19.75 3.12 0.84
N LYS A 245 -18.91 4.05 0.36
CA LYS A 245 -19.27 5.11 -0.58
C LYS A 245 -18.64 4.89 -1.94
N GLN A 246 -17.53 4.18 -2.00
CA GLN A 246 -16.79 3.93 -3.23
C GLN A 246 -16.35 2.48 -3.32
N ILE A 247 -16.67 1.87 -4.47
CA ILE A 247 -16.17 0.55 -4.85
C ILE A 247 -15.43 0.68 -6.17
N SER A 248 -14.22 0.13 -6.24
CA SER A 248 -13.51 -0.13 -7.49
C SER A 248 -13.24 -1.62 -7.58
N ILE A 249 -13.68 -2.28 -8.64
CA ILE A 249 -13.60 -3.74 -8.76
C ILE A 249 -13.29 -4.15 -10.20
N SER A 250 -12.44 -5.16 -10.42
CA SER A 250 -12.12 -5.55 -11.80
C SER A 250 -13.30 -6.20 -12.53
N SER A 251 -13.94 -7.19 -11.94
CA SER A 251 -15.03 -7.92 -12.60
C SER A 251 -16.16 -8.18 -11.61
N LEU A 252 -17.37 -7.84 -12.03
CA LEU A 252 -18.61 -8.06 -11.32
C LEU A 252 -19.40 -9.18 -12.00
N LYS A 253 -20.03 -10.05 -11.24
CA LYS A 253 -20.96 -11.07 -11.76
C LYS A 253 -22.18 -10.41 -12.39
N ASP A 254 -22.81 -9.51 -11.63
CA ASP A 254 -23.98 -8.72 -12.00
C ASP A 254 -23.99 -7.41 -11.17
N LEU A 255 -24.96 -6.53 -11.43
CA LEU A 255 -25.13 -5.26 -10.72
C LEU A 255 -26.33 -5.23 -9.76
N LYS A 256 -26.93 -6.39 -9.43
CA LYS A 256 -28.19 -6.45 -8.66
C LYS A 256 -28.03 -5.95 -7.22
N PHE A 257 -26.82 -6.00 -6.67
CA PHE A 257 -26.50 -5.50 -5.33
C PHE A 257 -26.77 -3.99 -5.17
N LEU A 258 -26.80 -3.22 -6.26
CA LEU A 258 -27.00 -1.77 -6.23
C LEU A 258 -28.34 -1.36 -5.60
N ALA A 259 -29.39 -2.16 -5.76
CA ALA A 259 -30.70 -1.89 -5.16
C ALA A 259 -30.64 -1.85 -3.61
N GLY A 260 -29.68 -2.56 -3.01
CA GLY A 260 -29.48 -2.62 -1.56
C GLY A 260 -28.45 -1.63 -1.01
N MET A 261 -27.43 -1.27 -1.78
CA MET A 261 -26.29 -0.46 -1.31
C MET A 261 -26.56 1.06 -1.37
N LYS A 262 -27.49 1.55 -0.55
CA LYS A 262 -28.02 2.94 -0.58
C LYS A 262 -27.00 4.05 -0.29
N LYS A 263 -25.82 3.73 0.24
CA LYS A 263 -24.76 4.70 0.56
C LYS A 263 -23.65 4.75 -0.48
N LEU A 264 -23.67 3.83 -1.45
CA LEU A 264 -22.72 3.79 -2.54
C LEU A 264 -22.95 5.00 -3.46
N LYS A 265 -21.87 5.72 -3.76
CA LYS A 265 -21.87 6.92 -4.59
C LYS A 265 -21.03 6.74 -5.84
N PHE A 266 -19.91 6.05 -5.71
CA PHE A 266 -18.94 5.88 -6.77
C PHE A 266 -18.73 4.39 -7.02
N LEU A 267 -19.00 3.96 -8.25
CA LEU A 267 -18.70 2.60 -8.68
C LEU A 267 -17.75 2.65 -9.87
N HIS A 268 -16.63 1.95 -9.78
CA HIS A 268 -15.73 1.73 -10.90
C HIS A 268 -15.59 0.24 -11.18
N PHE A 269 -15.74 -0.17 -12.45
CA PHE A 269 -15.50 -1.56 -12.85
C PHE A 269 -14.88 -1.72 -14.24
N ASP A 270 -14.11 -2.80 -14.42
CA ASP A 270 -13.56 -3.15 -15.74
C ASP A 270 -14.54 -4.05 -16.54
N ASP A 271 -15.32 -4.91 -15.88
CA ASP A 271 -16.30 -5.80 -16.52
C ASP A 271 -17.52 -6.14 -15.63
N VAL A 272 -18.69 -6.31 -16.25
CA VAL A 272 -19.88 -6.98 -15.68
C VAL A 272 -20.16 -8.22 -16.52
N ILE A 273 -20.09 -9.41 -15.93
CA ILE A 273 -20.03 -10.70 -16.63
C ILE A 273 -21.30 -10.95 -17.44
N ASP A 274 -22.48 -10.78 -16.85
CA ASP A 274 -23.76 -10.96 -17.55
C ASP A 274 -24.04 -9.90 -18.63
N GLY A 275 -23.28 -8.79 -18.62
CA GLY A 275 -23.40 -7.69 -19.58
C GLY A 275 -24.56 -6.74 -19.30
N ASP A 276 -25.39 -7.01 -18.30
CA ASP A 276 -26.55 -6.19 -17.98
C ASP A 276 -26.14 -4.98 -17.12
N ILE A 277 -26.09 -3.83 -17.76
CA ILE A 277 -25.82 -2.54 -17.11
C ILE A 277 -27.10 -1.72 -16.83
N SER A 278 -28.28 -2.26 -17.13
CA SER A 278 -29.55 -1.57 -16.83
C SER A 278 -29.72 -1.17 -15.35
N PRO A 279 -29.19 -1.92 -14.34
CA PRO A 279 -29.29 -1.49 -12.94
C PRO A 279 -28.56 -0.17 -12.63
N LEU A 280 -27.66 0.31 -13.49
CA LEU A 280 -27.02 1.61 -13.32
C LEU A 280 -28.01 2.76 -13.55
N LEU A 281 -28.94 2.59 -14.50
CA LEU A 281 -29.79 3.67 -15.00
C LEU A 281 -30.76 4.19 -13.94
N ASP A 282 -31.18 3.32 -13.02
CA ASP A 282 -32.09 3.66 -11.91
C ASP A 282 -31.36 3.75 -10.55
N SER A 283 -30.03 3.72 -10.55
CA SER A 283 -29.24 3.76 -9.31
C SER A 283 -29.12 5.17 -8.74
N SER A 284 -28.84 5.27 -7.43
CA SER A 284 -28.54 6.55 -6.76
C SER A 284 -27.06 6.95 -6.85
N LEU A 285 -26.30 6.36 -7.78
CA LEU A 285 -24.88 6.62 -7.92
C LEU A 285 -24.63 8.06 -8.37
N GLU A 286 -23.55 8.65 -7.87
CA GLU A 286 -23.10 9.98 -8.28
C GLU A 286 -22.21 9.92 -9.52
N PHE A 287 -21.48 8.81 -9.69
CA PHE A 287 -20.61 8.60 -10.84
C PHE A 287 -20.31 7.11 -11.03
N VAL A 288 -20.22 6.69 -12.29
CA VAL A 288 -19.75 5.37 -12.71
C VAL A 288 -18.52 5.53 -13.60
N GLY A 289 -17.44 4.85 -13.24
CA GLY A 289 -16.32 4.62 -14.16
C GLY A 289 -16.42 3.22 -14.74
N MET A 290 -16.50 3.07 -16.06
CA MET A 290 -16.58 1.75 -16.68
C MET A 290 -15.80 1.67 -17.99
N VAL A 291 -15.09 0.55 -18.18
CA VAL A 291 -14.45 0.26 -19.46
C VAL A 291 -15.51 -0.10 -20.49
N SER A 292 -15.62 0.66 -21.58
CA SER A 292 -16.57 0.40 -22.66
C SER A 292 -16.41 -1.01 -23.24
N LYS A 293 -17.51 -1.76 -23.35
CA LYS A 293 -17.56 -3.08 -24.00
C LYS A 293 -18.73 -3.17 -24.96
N LYS A 294 -18.57 -3.94 -26.05
CA LYS A 294 -19.62 -4.14 -27.07
C LYS A 294 -20.93 -4.72 -26.53
N LYS A 295 -20.89 -5.44 -25.41
CA LYS A 295 -22.05 -6.05 -24.77
C LYS A 295 -22.90 -5.09 -23.94
N TYR A 296 -22.41 -3.87 -23.69
CA TYR A 296 -23.13 -2.89 -22.90
C TYR A 296 -24.08 -2.07 -23.76
N SER A 297 -25.26 -1.78 -23.22
CA SER A 297 -26.30 -0.99 -23.90
C SER A 297 -25.97 0.50 -24.00
N HIS A 298 -25.05 1.00 -23.17
CA HIS A 298 -24.68 2.41 -23.06
C HIS A 298 -23.17 2.55 -22.82
N THR A 299 -22.63 3.70 -23.21
CA THR A 299 -21.26 4.14 -22.90
C THR A 299 -21.17 4.76 -21.49
N GLU A 300 -19.95 4.86 -20.94
CA GLU A 300 -19.73 5.52 -19.64
C GLU A 300 -20.31 6.93 -19.59
N LYS A 301 -20.15 7.69 -20.68
CA LYS A 301 -20.66 9.06 -20.81
C LYS A 301 -22.19 9.10 -20.76
N GLU A 302 -22.88 8.22 -21.48
CA GLU A 302 -24.34 8.16 -21.50
C GLU A 302 -24.91 7.79 -20.13
N VAL A 303 -24.32 6.79 -19.46
CA VAL A 303 -24.73 6.40 -18.09
C VAL A 303 -24.59 7.59 -17.13
N ASN A 304 -23.44 8.27 -17.13
CA ASN A 304 -23.23 9.39 -16.21
C ASN A 304 -24.14 10.60 -16.50
N LEU A 305 -24.48 10.86 -17.77
CA LEU A 305 -25.47 11.88 -18.14
C LEU A 305 -26.87 11.52 -17.61
N ILE A 306 -27.26 10.25 -17.66
CA ILE A 306 -28.53 9.78 -17.10
C ILE A 306 -28.53 9.94 -15.57
N LEU A 307 -27.45 9.53 -14.89
CA LEU A 307 -27.31 9.69 -13.44
C LEU A 307 -27.34 11.17 -13.00
N GLU A 308 -26.74 12.07 -13.77
CA GLU A 308 -26.81 13.51 -13.53
C GLU A 308 -28.24 14.03 -13.66
N ARG A 309 -28.95 13.68 -14.75
CA ARG A 309 -30.36 14.05 -14.95
C ARG A 309 -31.27 13.55 -13.83
N ASN A 310 -31.11 12.29 -13.43
CA ASN A 310 -31.89 11.69 -12.34
C ASN A 310 -31.68 12.42 -11.00
N ARG A 311 -30.46 12.90 -10.72
CA ARG A 311 -30.18 13.68 -9.50
C ARG A 311 -30.76 15.08 -9.55
N LEU A 312 -30.83 15.71 -10.72
CA LEU A 312 -31.45 17.03 -10.87
C LEU A 312 -32.97 16.96 -10.73
N ASN A 313 -33.61 15.88 -11.22
CA ASN A 313 -35.06 15.70 -11.15
C ASN A 313 -35.57 15.27 -9.76
N ASN A 314 -34.70 14.73 -8.89
CA ASN A 314 -35.02 14.27 -7.54
C ASN A 314 -34.66 15.29 -6.44
N LYS A 315 -34.24 16.51 -6.80
CA LYS A 315 -34.01 17.65 -5.89
C LYS A 315 -35.21 18.57 -5.87
#